data_AF-A0A2E2TPK0-F1
#
_entry.id   AF-A0A2E2TPK0-F1
#
_cell.length_a   1.000
_cell.length_b   1.000
_cell.length_c   1.000
_cell.angle_alpha   90.00
_cell.angle_beta   90.00
_cell.angle_gamma   90.00
#
_symmetry.space_group_name_H-M   'P 1'
#
loop_
_entity.id
_entity.type
_entity.pdbx_description
1 polymer ?
#
loop_
_entity_poly.entity_id
_entity_poly.type
_entity_poly.pdbx_seq_one_letter_code
_entity_poly.pdbx_strand_id
1 'polypeptide(L)'
;MIFENKQRLHKIRTYLLSFAIILVRLLPDAQSQVVECGTKIVAGNKQKLYQGSREGCYFLTASGNKSYVEKSECKCGSADNSDKRDLRSTVIVDKGIYTVSYNELYEQPNWLTYTVRNRVKNVDRGSMNFYKEADIHTSDNADYTKNPWDKGHLAPAAAFSDSYTNLKTTFSFLNCSMQLDRLNQGEWAELEAQVRKWSKQYGDIDVKIELVFAANHQLRNTGVHIPTGFWKHLTFPDDTKKCFYFPNEDAIYNWDRYEQNCPR
;
A
#
# COMPACT_ATOMS: atom_id res chain seq x y z
N MET A 1 5.53 27.62 -46.89
CA MET A 1 5.11 26.85 -48.09
C MET A 1 6.38 26.46 -48.84
N ILE A 2 6.79 25.19 -48.73
CA ILE A 2 6.82 24.17 -49.81
C ILE A 2 8.04 24.42 -50.73
N PHE A 3 9.20 23.75 -50.58
CA PHE A 3 9.61 22.35 -50.82
C PHE A 3 10.49 22.24 -52.08
N GLU A 4 11.31 21.18 -52.12
CA GLU A 4 12.11 20.64 -53.25
C GLU A 4 13.57 21.15 -53.37
N ASN A 5 14.67 20.43 -53.10
CA ASN A 5 15.10 19.01 -53.07
C ASN A 5 15.93 18.58 -54.31
N LYS A 6 17.19 18.19 -54.02
CA LYS A 6 18.11 17.28 -54.74
C LYS A 6 18.75 17.70 -56.07
N GLN A 7 20.09 17.59 -56.10
CA GLN A 7 20.93 16.70 -56.96
C GLN A 7 22.41 17.18 -56.86
N ARG A 8 23.49 16.39 -56.89
CA ARG A 8 23.75 14.94 -56.92
C ARG A 8 25.27 14.76 -56.68
N LEU A 9 25.65 13.83 -55.80
CA LEU A 9 27.00 13.25 -55.67
C LEU A 9 27.27 12.21 -56.79
N HIS A 10 28.50 12.16 -57.31
CA HIS A 10 29.30 10.99 -57.76
C HIS A 10 30.58 11.58 -58.43
N LYS A 11 31.84 11.13 -58.27
CA LYS A 11 32.44 9.78 -58.30
C LYS A 11 33.99 10.00 -58.20
N ILE A 12 34.79 9.35 -57.33
CA ILE A 12 35.76 8.24 -57.61
C ILE A 12 36.91 8.38 -56.56
N ARG A 13 37.00 7.56 -55.50
CA ARG A 13 37.79 6.31 -55.33
C ARG A 13 39.27 6.41 -55.75
N THR A 14 40.22 6.18 -54.83
CA THR A 14 41.14 5.00 -54.79
C THR A 14 41.99 5.02 -53.50
N TYR A 15 42.20 3.82 -52.94
CA TYR A 15 42.79 3.43 -51.65
C TYR A 15 44.32 3.49 -51.61
N LEU A 16 44.94 3.54 -50.42
CA LEU A 16 45.70 2.42 -49.81
C LEU A 16 46.42 2.81 -48.49
N LEU A 17 46.09 2.05 -47.43
CA LEU A 17 46.96 1.46 -46.40
C LEU A 17 47.83 2.34 -45.47
N SER A 18 47.51 2.36 -44.17
CA SER A 18 48.16 1.52 -43.14
C SER A 18 47.88 2.01 -41.71
N PHE A 19 47.86 1.07 -40.77
CA PHE A 19 47.74 1.19 -39.31
C PHE A 19 46.33 1.18 -38.72
N ALA A 20 45.77 -0.03 -38.64
CA ALA A 20 44.81 -0.39 -37.61
C ALA A 20 45.54 -0.56 -36.28
N ILE A 21 45.41 0.41 -35.38
CA ILE A 21 45.64 0.21 -33.94
C ILE A 21 44.27 -0.08 -33.34
N ILE A 22 44.06 -1.35 -32.99
CA ILE A 22 42.91 -1.81 -32.23
C ILE A 22 43.04 -1.23 -30.83
N LEU A 23 42.38 -0.11 -30.55
CA LEU A 23 42.16 0.36 -29.20
C LEU A 23 40.91 -0.35 -28.68
N VAL A 24 41.09 -1.55 -28.11
CA VAL A 24 40.10 -2.16 -27.23
C VAL A 24 39.93 -1.20 -26.05
N ARG A 25 38.88 -0.38 -26.08
CA ARG A 25 38.41 0.30 -24.87
C ARG A 25 37.93 -0.80 -23.93
N LEU A 26 38.74 -1.12 -22.93
CA LEU A 26 38.33 -1.87 -21.75
C LEU A 26 37.18 -1.07 -21.12
N LEU A 27 35.94 -1.54 -21.34
CA LEU A 27 34.83 -1.22 -20.48
C LEU A 27 35.21 -1.74 -19.08
N PRO A 28 35.10 -0.94 -18.01
CA PRO A 28 35.20 -1.51 -16.68
C PRO A 28 34.04 -2.50 -16.54
N ASP A 29 34.37 -3.74 -16.20
CA ASP A 29 33.40 -4.77 -15.83
C ASP A 29 32.39 -4.17 -14.86
N ALA A 30 31.11 -4.36 -15.14
CA ALA A 30 30.03 -4.04 -14.21
C ALA A 30 30.14 -5.00 -13.00
N GLN A 31 31.06 -4.69 -12.07
CA GLN A 31 31.07 -5.32 -10.77
C GLN A 31 29.76 -4.96 -10.08
N SER A 32 28.88 -5.94 -9.94
CA SER A 32 27.68 -5.79 -9.11
C SER A 32 28.17 -5.36 -7.72
N GLN A 33 27.86 -4.14 -7.30
CA GLN A 33 28.15 -3.71 -5.93
C GLN A 33 27.42 -4.66 -4.98
N VAL A 34 28.17 -5.51 -4.28
CA VAL A 34 27.64 -6.40 -3.28
C VAL A 34 27.34 -5.54 -2.05
N VAL A 35 26.07 -5.27 -1.78
CA VAL A 35 25.64 -4.47 -0.64
C VAL A 35 25.72 -5.34 0.63
N GLU A 36 26.54 -4.95 1.60
CA GLU A 36 26.62 -5.61 2.92
C GLU A 36 25.38 -5.25 3.76
N CYS A 37 24.77 -6.26 4.38
CA CYS A 37 23.43 -6.23 4.95
C CYS A 37 23.38 -6.62 6.43
N GLY A 38 24.43 -6.27 7.16
CA GLY A 38 24.59 -6.62 8.58
C GLY A 38 25.34 -7.94 8.78
N THR A 39 25.22 -8.49 10.00
CA THR A 39 25.96 -9.68 10.41
C THR A 39 25.11 -10.63 11.24
N LYS A 40 25.31 -11.94 11.08
CA LYS A 40 24.64 -13.00 11.85
C LYS A 40 25.65 -14.00 12.41
N ILE A 41 25.35 -14.60 13.56
CA ILE A 41 26.13 -15.72 14.10
C ILE A 41 25.66 -17.03 13.45
N VAL A 42 26.56 -17.74 12.79
CA VAL A 42 26.32 -19.06 12.19
C VAL A 42 27.36 -20.03 12.75
N ALA A 43 26.91 -21.09 13.42
CA ALA A 43 27.77 -22.08 14.08
C ALA A 43 28.86 -21.44 14.97
N GLY A 44 28.48 -20.45 15.79
CA GLY A 44 29.37 -19.74 16.70
C GLY A 44 30.25 -18.66 16.06
N ASN A 45 30.24 -18.50 14.73
CA ASN A 45 31.07 -17.54 14.01
C ASN A 45 30.25 -16.38 13.44
N LYS A 46 30.78 -15.15 13.51
CA LYS A 46 30.16 -13.96 12.94
C LYS A 46 30.33 -13.93 11.42
N GLN A 47 29.24 -14.03 10.68
CA GLN A 47 29.16 -13.98 9.22
C GLN A 47 28.61 -12.63 8.75
N LYS A 48 29.16 -12.11 7.65
CA LYS A 48 28.61 -10.95 6.94
C LYS A 48 27.45 -11.38 6.05
N LEU A 49 26.39 -10.56 6.02
CA LEU A 49 25.25 -10.73 5.14
C LEU A 49 25.37 -9.82 3.93
N TYR A 50 24.81 -10.22 2.80
CA TYR A 50 24.80 -9.48 1.55
C TYR A 50 23.43 -9.51 0.88
N GLN A 51 23.09 -8.46 0.14
CA GLN A 51 21.75 -8.30 -0.44
C GLN A 51 21.49 -9.33 -1.54
N GLY A 52 20.38 -10.05 -1.43
CA GLY A 52 19.88 -10.98 -2.45
C GLY A 52 18.86 -10.33 -3.40
N SER A 53 18.56 -11.01 -4.51
CA SER A 53 17.69 -10.51 -5.58
C SER A 53 16.17 -10.57 -5.29
N ARG A 54 15.76 -11.08 -4.12
CA ARG A 54 14.34 -11.31 -3.75
C ARG A 54 14.06 -10.91 -2.30
N GLU A 55 14.37 -9.66 -1.94
CA GLU A 55 14.11 -9.03 -0.64
C GLU A 55 14.75 -9.70 0.61
N GLY A 56 15.53 -10.77 0.43
CA GLY A 56 16.31 -11.45 1.47
C GLY A 56 17.81 -11.21 1.33
N CYS A 57 18.60 -11.80 2.24
CA CYS A 57 20.05 -11.67 2.29
C CYS A 57 20.68 -13.04 2.27
N TYR A 58 21.98 -13.08 1.99
CA TYR A 58 22.77 -14.31 2.05
C TYR A 58 24.13 -14.07 2.71
N PHE A 59 24.72 -15.11 3.27
CA PHE A 59 26.15 -15.16 3.56
C PHE A 59 26.82 -16.18 2.63
N LEU A 60 28.15 -16.10 2.53
CA LEU A 60 28.94 -17.09 1.79
C LEU A 60 29.38 -18.20 2.74
N THR A 61 29.14 -19.45 2.35
CA THR A 61 29.68 -20.61 3.06
C THR A 61 31.19 -20.71 2.88
N ALA A 62 31.87 -21.55 3.67
CA ALA A 62 33.31 -21.82 3.48
C ALA A 62 33.65 -22.34 2.07
N SER A 63 32.68 -22.96 1.40
CA SER A 63 32.77 -23.43 0.00
C SER A 63 32.44 -22.36 -1.05
N GLY A 64 32.15 -21.11 -0.65
CA GLY A 64 31.82 -20.02 -1.56
C GLY A 64 30.38 -19.98 -2.06
N ASN A 65 29.50 -20.86 -1.55
CA ASN A 65 28.10 -20.90 -1.95
C ASN A 65 27.26 -19.87 -1.18
N LYS A 66 26.20 -19.37 -1.80
CA LYS A 66 25.24 -18.46 -1.14
C LYS A 66 24.29 -19.26 -0.26
N SER A 67 24.21 -18.92 1.02
CA SER A 67 23.20 -19.43 1.94
C SER A 67 22.29 -18.28 2.37
N TYR A 68 21.00 -18.39 2.07
CA TYR A 68 20.03 -17.33 2.31
C TYR A 68 19.51 -17.35 3.74
N VAL A 69 19.19 -16.17 4.26
CA VAL A 69 18.65 -15.95 5.60
C VAL A 69 17.26 -15.30 5.52
N GLU A 70 16.53 -15.34 6.63
CA GLU A 70 15.21 -14.72 6.76
C GLU A 70 15.30 -13.20 6.58
N LYS A 71 14.25 -12.60 6.00
CA LYS A 71 14.20 -11.15 5.73
C LYS A 71 14.31 -10.30 7.00
N SER A 72 13.84 -10.80 8.14
CA SER A 72 13.97 -10.10 9.44
C SER A 72 15.43 -9.96 9.91
N GLU A 73 16.35 -10.75 9.36
CA GLU A 73 17.78 -10.71 9.69
C GLU A 73 18.57 -9.82 8.73
N CYS A 74 17.92 -9.34 7.67
CA CYS A 74 18.50 -8.44 6.69
C CYS A 74 18.51 -7.00 7.19
N LYS A 75 19.71 -6.45 7.36
CA LYS A 75 19.93 -5.01 7.58
C LYS A 75 20.58 -4.37 6.36
N CYS A 76 20.13 -4.74 5.16
CA CYS A 76 20.58 -4.09 3.92
C CYS A 76 20.14 -2.63 3.94
N GLY A 77 21.09 -1.69 3.95
CA GLY A 77 20.79 -0.26 3.97
C GLY A 77 20.85 0.43 5.33
N SER A 78 21.39 -0.20 6.39
CA SER A 78 21.68 0.53 7.64
C SER A 78 22.98 1.36 7.59
N ALA A 79 23.23 1.98 6.44
CA ALA A 79 24.01 3.20 6.34
C ALA A 79 23.11 4.27 5.70
N ASP A 80 21.94 4.49 6.31
CA ASP A 80 21.16 5.67 6.02
C ASP A 80 20.46 6.17 7.28
N ASN A 81 21.06 7.18 7.89
CA ASN A 81 20.47 8.01 8.91
C ASN A 81 19.64 9.12 8.20
N SER A 82 18.84 8.74 7.19
CA SER A 82 18.04 9.66 6.36
C SER A 82 16.61 9.16 6.08
N ASP A 83 15.92 8.61 7.08
CA ASP A 83 14.44 8.73 7.10
C ASP A 83 13.86 8.60 8.52
N LYS A 84 14.49 9.25 9.50
CA LYS A 84 13.71 9.72 10.66
C LYS A 84 13.00 11.00 10.26
N ARG A 85 12.01 10.90 9.37
CA ARG A 85 10.85 11.75 9.54
C ARG A 85 10.29 11.36 10.91
N ASP A 86 10.13 12.33 11.81
CA ASP A 86 9.35 12.11 13.02
C ASP A 86 7.96 11.66 12.55
N LEU A 87 7.69 10.36 12.64
CA LEU A 87 6.43 9.78 12.20
C LEU A 87 5.29 10.49 12.91
N ARG A 88 4.31 10.94 12.15
CA ARG A 88 3.22 11.76 12.66
C ARG A 88 2.08 10.86 13.13
N SER A 89 1.61 11.07 14.36
CA SER A 89 0.41 10.40 14.87
C SER A 89 -0.88 10.88 14.18
N THR A 90 -0.83 12.01 13.48
CA THR A 90 -1.97 12.59 12.76
C THR A 90 -1.49 13.31 11.51
N VAL A 91 -1.93 12.83 10.35
CA VAL A 91 -1.79 13.46 9.04
C VAL A 91 -3.18 13.56 8.44
N ILE A 92 -3.68 14.78 8.25
CA ILE A 92 -4.98 14.99 7.59
C ILE A 92 -4.76 15.09 6.09
N VAL A 93 -5.45 14.23 5.33
CA VAL A 93 -5.37 14.21 3.88
C VAL A 93 -6.77 14.23 3.29
N ASP A 94 -7.04 15.20 2.43
CA ASP A 94 -8.23 15.23 1.58
C ASP A 94 -7.88 14.64 0.21
N LYS A 95 -8.58 13.56 -0.17
CA LYS A 95 -8.43 12.89 -1.46
C LYS A 95 -9.62 13.17 -2.39
N GLY A 96 -10.47 14.14 -2.05
CA GLY A 96 -11.65 14.60 -2.79
C GLY A 96 -12.88 13.70 -2.62
N ILE A 97 -12.70 12.37 -2.61
CA ILE A 97 -13.80 11.42 -2.37
C ILE A 97 -13.91 10.97 -0.91
N TYR A 98 -12.86 11.19 -0.13
CA TYR A 98 -12.80 10.98 1.31
C TYR A 98 -11.76 11.91 1.93
N THR A 99 -11.90 12.18 3.22
CA THR A 99 -10.87 12.80 4.06
C THR A 99 -10.48 11.84 5.17
N VAL A 100 -9.19 11.73 5.45
CA VAL A 100 -8.62 10.78 6.42
C VAL A 100 -7.70 11.48 7.40
N SER A 101 -7.76 11.08 8.67
CA SER A 101 -6.67 11.25 9.63
C SER A 101 -5.86 9.97 9.66
N TYR A 102 -4.60 10.03 9.23
CA TYR A 102 -3.71 8.89 9.17
C TYR A 102 -2.66 8.93 10.27
N ASN A 103 -2.32 7.77 10.83
CA ASN A 103 -1.29 7.63 11.86
C ASN A 103 -0.10 6.87 11.28
N GLU A 104 0.97 7.60 11.00
CA GLU A 104 2.20 7.02 10.43
C GLU A 104 2.92 6.11 11.43
N LEU A 105 2.78 6.34 12.74
CA LEU A 105 3.34 5.44 13.76
C LEU A 105 2.66 4.07 13.71
N TYR A 106 1.37 4.06 13.39
CA TYR A 106 0.57 2.83 13.36
C TYR A 106 0.50 2.20 11.98
N GLU A 107 0.87 2.96 10.94
CA GLU A 107 0.66 2.61 9.54
C GLU A 107 -0.81 2.24 9.25
N GLN A 108 -1.73 2.93 9.93
CA GLN A 108 -3.18 2.74 9.87
C GLN A 108 -3.91 4.10 9.97
N PRO A 109 -5.15 4.22 9.44
CA PRO A 109 -5.99 5.37 9.70
C PRO A 109 -6.38 5.51 11.18
N ASN A 110 -6.47 6.73 11.71
CA ASN A 110 -7.20 7.00 12.96
C ASN A 110 -8.72 7.00 12.67
N TRP A 111 -9.11 7.72 11.61
CA TRP A 111 -10.48 7.80 11.14
C TRP A 111 -10.51 8.22 9.66
N LEU A 112 -11.61 7.92 8.97
CA LEU A 112 -11.88 8.33 7.59
C LEU A 112 -13.34 8.74 7.43
N THR A 113 -13.59 9.80 6.68
CA THR A 113 -14.93 10.31 6.36
C THR A 113 -15.17 10.34 4.86
N TYR A 114 -16.39 10.02 4.43
CA TYR A 114 -16.81 10.05 3.03
C TYR A 114 -18.33 10.12 2.92
N THR A 115 -18.84 10.51 1.75
CA THR A 115 -20.29 10.51 1.47
C THR A 115 -20.63 9.42 0.48
N VAL A 116 -21.57 8.56 0.84
CA VAL A 116 -22.20 7.61 -0.09
C VAL A 116 -23.30 8.34 -0.85
N ARG A 117 -23.19 8.35 -2.17
CA ARG A 117 -24.16 8.97 -3.08
C ARG A 117 -24.74 7.95 -4.02
N ASN A 118 -25.91 8.24 -4.59
CA ASN A 118 -26.44 7.45 -5.69
C ASN A 118 -25.67 7.72 -6.98
N ARG A 119 -24.60 6.94 -7.20
CA ARG A 119 -23.76 7.03 -8.39
C ARG A 119 -24.04 5.89 -9.35
N VAL A 120 -24.11 6.19 -10.65
CA VAL A 120 -24.18 5.18 -11.70
C VAL A 120 -22.80 4.53 -11.83
N LYS A 121 -22.75 3.20 -11.77
CA LYS A 121 -21.51 2.44 -12.02
C LYS A 121 -21.11 2.58 -13.48
N ASN A 122 -19.91 3.09 -13.73
CA ASN A 122 -19.35 3.27 -15.08
C ASN A 122 -17.98 2.60 -15.27
N VAL A 123 -17.34 2.14 -14.18
CA VAL A 123 -16.00 1.56 -14.22
C VAL A 123 -15.96 0.24 -13.46
N ASP A 124 -15.29 -0.75 -14.05
CA ASP A 124 -14.97 -2.00 -13.40
C ASP A 124 -13.59 -1.93 -12.71
N ARG A 125 -13.51 -2.56 -11.54
CA ARG A 125 -12.29 -2.61 -10.72
C ARG A 125 -11.08 -3.22 -11.45
N GLY A 126 -11.31 -4.22 -12.30
CA GLY A 126 -10.24 -4.92 -13.02
C GLY A 126 -9.12 -5.41 -12.08
N SER A 127 -7.86 -5.16 -12.48
CA SER A 127 -6.64 -5.54 -11.75
C SER A 127 -6.07 -4.43 -10.84
N MET A 128 -6.91 -3.48 -10.40
CA MET A 128 -6.45 -2.40 -9.53
C MET A 128 -5.86 -2.93 -8.22
N ASN A 129 -4.68 -2.42 -7.89
CA ASN A 129 -3.94 -2.70 -6.67
C ASN A 129 -3.72 -1.44 -5.84
N PHE A 130 -3.50 -1.68 -4.54
CA PHE A 130 -3.18 -0.64 -3.58
C PHE A 130 -1.84 0.05 -3.88
N TYR A 131 -1.74 1.34 -3.58
CA TYR A 131 -0.54 2.15 -3.78
C TYR A 131 -0.26 3.06 -2.58
N LYS A 132 1.02 3.42 -2.41
CA LYS A 132 1.49 4.34 -1.35
C LYS A 132 1.45 5.79 -1.85
N GLU A 133 1.27 6.72 -0.93
CA GLU A 133 1.51 8.14 -1.20
C GLU A 133 3.00 8.44 -1.01
N ALA A 134 3.57 9.37 -1.78
CA ALA A 134 5.01 9.63 -1.77
C ALA A 134 5.52 10.23 -0.44
N ASP A 135 4.74 11.12 0.17
CA ASP A 135 5.17 11.93 1.32
C ASP A 135 4.55 11.48 2.65
N ILE A 136 3.93 10.31 2.68
CA ILE A 136 3.27 9.77 3.86
C ILE A 136 3.75 8.35 4.08
N HIS A 137 4.25 8.08 5.28
CA HIS A 137 4.63 6.74 5.68
C HIS A 137 3.35 5.93 5.98
N THR A 138 3.03 5.01 5.07
CA THR A 138 1.88 4.11 5.17
C THR A 138 2.33 2.66 5.19
N SER A 139 1.39 1.79 5.59
CA SER A 139 1.48 0.36 5.27
C SER A 139 1.64 0.13 3.77
N ASP A 140 2.08 -1.07 3.42
CA ASP A 140 2.22 -1.50 2.04
C ASP A 140 1.90 -2.98 1.84
N ASN A 141 2.16 -3.50 0.65
CA ASN A 141 1.79 -4.87 0.30
C ASN A 141 2.45 -5.92 1.20
N ALA A 142 3.63 -5.66 1.76
CA ALA A 142 4.38 -6.61 2.57
C ALA A 142 3.69 -6.88 3.92
N ASP A 143 3.06 -5.85 4.51
CA ASP A 143 2.34 -5.93 5.79
C ASP A 143 1.21 -6.95 5.78
N TYR A 144 0.55 -7.07 4.63
CA TYR A 144 -0.60 -7.93 4.38
C TYR A 144 -0.20 -9.31 3.82
N THR A 145 1.07 -9.71 3.91
CA THR A 145 1.49 -11.05 3.47
C THR A 145 1.38 -12.08 4.59
N LYS A 146 0.93 -13.30 4.27
CA LYS A 146 0.89 -14.46 5.18
C LYS A 146 0.23 -14.11 6.54
N ASN A 147 -1.01 -13.64 6.48
CA ASN A 147 -1.73 -13.11 7.63
C ASN A 147 -3.25 -13.27 7.42
N PRO A 148 -4.06 -13.24 8.49
CA PRO A 148 -5.52 -13.34 8.40
C PRO A 148 -6.23 -12.01 8.11
N TRP A 149 -5.52 -10.88 8.08
CA TRP A 149 -6.10 -9.57 7.79
C TRP A 149 -5.99 -9.24 6.29
N ASP A 150 -7.13 -8.83 5.74
CA ASP A 150 -7.26 -8.27 4.41
C ASP A 150 -6.84 -6.80 4.38
N LYS A 151 -6.60 -6.31 3.15
CA LYS A 151 -6.57 -4.88 2.82
C LYS A 151 -8.00 -4.32 2.82
N GLY A 152 -8.57 -4.18 4.00
CA GLY A 152 -9.93 -3.70 4.22
C GLY A 152 -10.06 -2.23 3.81
N HIS A 153 -11.02 -1.93 2.94
CA HIS A 153 -11.32 -0.54 2.58
C HIS A 153 -12.16 0.12 3.66
N LEU A 154 -11.90 1.39 3.97
CA LEU A 154 -12.81 2.20 4.80
C LEU A 154 -13.89 2.87 3.93
N ALA A 155 -13.48 3.65 2.93
CA ALA A 155 -14.32 4.09 1.83
C ALA A 155 -14.36 3.01 0.74
N PRO A 156 -15.50 2.32 0.54
CA PRO A 156 -15.55 1.15 -0.34
C PRO A 156 -15.50 1.50 -1.81
N ALA A 157 -14.69 0.76 -2.57
CA ALA A 157 -14.58 0.88 -4.03
C ALA A 157 -15.93 0.91 -4.75
N ALA A 158 -16.90 0.10 -4.28
CA ALA A 158 -18.24 0.03 -4.87
C ALA A 158 -19.03 1.34 -4.80
N ALA A 159 -18.77 2.21 -3.81
CA ALA A 159 -19.41 3.52 -3.68
C ALA A 159 -18.80 4.60 -4.60
N PHE A 160 -17.68 4.31 -5.27
CA PHE A 160 -16.89 5.26 -6.04
C PHE A 160 -16.54 4.74 -7.45
N SER A 161 -17.38 3.86 -8.00
CA SER A 161 -17.21 3.22 -9.31
C SER A 161 -17.76 4.03 -10.50
N ASP A 162 -17.99 5.32 -10.32
CA ASP A 162 -18.52 6.25 -11.33
C ASP A 162 -17.46 6.82 -12.28
N SER A 163 -16.20 6.86 -11.83
CA SER A 163 -15.06 7.22 -12.67
C SER A 163 -13.81 6.43 -12.27
N TYR A 164 -12.87 6.31 -13.21
CA TYR A 164 -11.61 5.59 -12.95
C TYR A 164 -10.82 6.28 -11.84
N THR A 165 -10.80 7.62 -11.83
CA THR A 165 -10.11 8.41 -10.81
C THR A 165 -10.68 8.15 -9.42
N ASN A 166 -12.00 8.25 -9.25
CA ASN A 166 -12.63 7.98 -7.95
C ASN A 166 -12.35 6.55 -7.48
N LEU A 167 -12.56 5.58 -8.38
CA LEU A 167 -12.32 4.18 -8.06
C LEU A 167 -10.86 3.93 -7.70
N LYS A 168 -9.91 4.45 -8.47
CA LYS A 168 -8.48 4.31 -8.18
C LYS A 168 -8.11 4.97 -6.84
N THR A 169 -8.71 6.10 -6.49
CA THR A 169 -8.45 6.79 -5.21
C THR A 169 -8.80 5.94 -3.99
N THR A 170 -9.76 5.01 -4.08
CA THR A 170 -10.07 4.09 -2.97
C THR A 170 -8.96 3.07 -2.71
N PHE A 171 -8.02 2.87 -3.64
CA PHE A 171 -6.89 1.95 -3.51
C PHE A 171 -5.63 2.63 -2.93
N SER A 172 -5.72 3.81 -2.31
CA SER A 172 -4.59 4.32 -1.52
C SER A 172 -4.48 3.53 -0.21
N PHE A 173 -3.26 3.24 0.27
CA PHE A 173 -3.06 2.69 1.61
C PHE A 173 -3.54 3.63 2.74
N LEU A 174 -3.76 4.92 2.43
CA LEU A 174 -4.46 5.83 3.34
C LEU A 174 -5.92 5.41 3.63
N ASN A 175 -6.55 4.65 2.73
CA ASN A 175 -7.92 4.15 2.86
C ASN A 175 -7.97 2.67 3.28
N CYS A 176 -6.84 2.12 3.71
CA CYS A 176 -6.65 0.70 3.97
C CYS A 176 -6.46 0.43 5.45
N SER A 177 -7.12 -0.59 5.96
CA SER A 177 -6.94 -1.08 7.33
C SER A 177 -6.66 -2.57 7.37
N MET A 178 -5.89 -3.02 8.36
CA MET A 178 -5.75 -4.42 8.74
C MET A 178 -7.08 -4.93 9.32
N GLN A 179 -7.93 -5.47 8.47
CA GLN A 179 -9.27 -5.94 8.84
C GLN A 179 -9.36 -7.46 8.68
N LEU A 180 -9.87 -8.18 9.68
CA LEU A 180 -9.98 -9.63 9.61
C LEU A 180 -10.78 -10.02 8.36
N ASP A 181 -10.27 -10.97 7.58
CA ASP A 181 -10.82 -11.38 6.30
C ASP A 181 -12.33 -11.72 6.37
N ARG A 182 -12.74 -12.48 7.39
CA ARG A 182 -14.14 -12.89 7.60
C ARG A 182 -15.05 -11.71 7.94
N LEU A 183 -14.55 -10.71 8.67
CA LEU A 183 -15.29 -9.47 8.93
C LEU A 183 -15.39 -8.64 7.64
N ASN A 184 -14.26 -8.40 6.97
CA ASN A 184 -14.15 -7.59 5.76
C ASN A 184 -15.04 -8.10 4.63
N GLN A 185 -14.99 -9.41 4.37
CA GLN A 185 -15.72 -10.06 3.29
C GLN A 185 -17.18 -10.40 3.66
N GLY A 186 -17.50 -10.41 4.96
CA GLY A 186 -18.83 -10.71 5.49
C GLY A 186 -19.59 -9.45 5.90
N GLU A 187 -19.87 -9.31 7.19
CA GLU A 187 -20.81 -8.31 7.72
C GLU A 187 -20.42 -6.86 7.43
N TRP A 188 -19.11 -6.58 7.31
CA TRP A 188 -18.67 -5.25 6.88
C TRP A 188 -19.12 -4.93 5.45
N ALA A 189 -18.91 -5.87 4.51
CA ALA A 189 -19.33 -5.73 3.12
C ALA A 189 -20.86 -5.71 2.97
N GLU A 190 -21.59 -6.48 3.78
CA GLU A 190 -23.06 -6.47 3.81
C GLU A 190 -23.61 -5.12 4.29
N LEU A 191 -23.06 -4.56 5.38
CA LEU A 191 -23.41 -3.21 5.82
C LEU A 191 -23.09 -2.16 4.75
N GLU A 192 -21.93 -2.24 4.09
CA GLU A 192 -21.60 -1.36 2.97
C GLU A 192 -22.61 -1.46 1.82
N ALA A 193 -23.06 -2.66 1.49
CA ALA A 193 -24.11 -2.88 0.50
C ALA A 193 -25.44 -2.26 0.93
N GLN A 194 -25.78 -2.39 2.21
CA GLN A 194 -26.99 -1.79 2.76
C GLN A 194 -26.93 -0.26 2.78
N VAL A 195 -25.81 0.35 3.16
CA VAL A 195 -25.65 1.82 3.11
C VAL A 195 -25.82 2.35 1.69
N ARG A 196 -25.34 1.65 0.65
CA ARG A 196 -25.60 2.03 -0.75
C ARG A 196 -27.09 1.93 -1.11
N LYS A 197 -27.82 0.93 -0.60
CA LYS A 197 -29.28 0.82 -0.81
C LYS A 197 -30.01 1.97 -0.12
N TRP A 198 -29.67 2.26 1.12
CA TRP A 198 -30.24 3.39 1.85
C TRP A 198 -29.94 4.73 1.17
N SER A 199 -28.74 4.91 0.62
CA SER A 199 -28.42 6.14 -0.10
C SER A 199 -29.30 6.35 -1.34
N LYS A 200 -29.64 5.26 -2.05
CA LYS A 200 -30.59 5.33 -3.17
C LYS A 200 -32.01 5.66 -2.74
N GLN A 201 -32.39 5.25 -1.54
CA GLN A 201 -33.74 5.40 -1.01
C GLN A 201 -33.97 6.76 -0.34
N TYR A 202 -33.00 7.22 0.46
CA TYR A 202 -33.16 8.36 1.35
C TYR A 202 -32.35 9.59 0.91
N GLY A 203 -31.30 9.42 0.10
CA GLY A 203 -30.40 10.50 -0.33
C GLY A 203 -28.95 10.27 0.09
N ASP A 204 -28.12 11.30 0.03
CA ASP A 204 -26.70 11.20 0.39
C ASP A 204 -26.53 10.83 1.87
N ILE A 205 -25.66 9.86 2.17
CA ILE A 205 -25.36 9.43 3.55
C ILE A 205 -23.91 9.76 3.85
N ASP A 206 -23.70 10.59 4.86
CA ASP A 206 -22.36 10.88 5.36
C ASP A 206 -21.91 9.77 6.30
N VAL A 207 -20.70 9.28 6.06
CA VAL A 207 -20.10 8.16 6.78
C VAL A 207 -18.81 8.61 7.44
N LYS A 208 -18.67 8.33 8.73
CA LYS A 208 -17.40 8.40 9.47
C LYS A 208 -17.04 7.01 9.97
N ILE A 209 -15.82 6.57 9.72
CA ILE A 209 -15.26 5.35 10.30
C ILE A 209 -14.13 5.74 11.23
N GLU A 210 -14.13 5.20 12.44
CA GLU A 210 -13.07 5.40 13.43
C GLU A 210 -12.46 4.05 13.81
N LEU A 211 -11.14 3.98 13.82
CA LEU A 211 -10.42 2.76 14.20
C LEU A 211 -10.13 2.80 15.69
N VAL A 212 -10.35 1.66 16.35
CA VAL A 212 -10.11 1.50 17.79
C VAL A 212 -8.82 0.71 17.99
N PHE A 213 -7.89 1.26 18.76
CA PHE A 213 -6.66 0.60 19.18
C PHE A 213 -6.63 0.50 20.71
N ALA A 214 -7.10 -0.62 21.27
CA ALA A 214 -7.01 -0.87 22.71
C ALA A 214 -5.54 -0.94 23.17
N ALA A 215 -5.26 -0.75 24.46
CA ALA A 215 -3.87 -0.70 24.98
C ALA A 215 -3.02 -1.95 24.65
N ASN A 216 -3.66 -3.10 24.45
CA ASN A 216 -3.04 -4.39 24.12
C ASN A 216 -3.24 -4.83 22.65
N HIS A 217 -3.54 -3.89 21.75
CA HIS A 217 -3.69 -4.20 20.33
C HIS A 217 -2.40 -4.83 19.77
N GLN A 218 -2.57 -5.70 18.77
CA GLN A 218 -1.46 -6.49 18.23
C GLN A 218 -0.66 -5.68 17.22
N LEU A 219 0.63 -5.99 17.11
CA LEU A 219 1.50 -5.51 16.04
C LEU A 219 1.90 -6.70 15.19
N ARG A 220 2.02 -6.49 13.88
CA ARG A 220 2.69 -7.45 13.00
C ARG A 220 4.20 -7.38 13.20
N ASN A 221 4.91 -8.42 12.77
CA ASN A 221 6.37 -8.42 12.73
C ASN A 221 6.95 -7.35 11.77
N THR A 222 6.13 -6.78 10.89
CA THR A 222 6.52 -5.68 10.02
C THR A 222 6.48 -4.32 10.71
N GLY A 223 5.81 -4.21 11.87
CA GLY A 223 5.62 -2.96 12.59
C GLY A 223 4.19 -2.41 12.50
N VAL A 224 3.41 -2.77 11.48
CA VAL A 224 2.03 -2.29 11.33
C VAL A 224 1.16 -2.69 12.54
N HIS A 225 0.37 -1.74 13.01
CA HIS A 225 -0.55 -1.93 14.13
C HIS A 225 -1.87 -2.50 13.63
N ILE A 226 -2.48 -3.39 14.41
CA ILE A 226 -3.75 -4.02 14.08
C ILE A 226 -4.85 -3.38 14.94
N PRO A 227 -5.87 -2.73 14.36
CA PRO A 227 -6.99 -2.19 15.14
C PRO A 227 -7.76 -3.32 15.81
N THR A 228 -8.26 -3.08 17.01
CA THR A 228 -9.11 -4.01 17.77
C THR A 228 -10.59 -3.91 17.37
N GLY A 229 -10.99 -2.85 16.67
CA GLY A 229 -12.37 -2.69 16.20
C GLY A 229 -12.57 -1.42 15.38
N PHE A 230 -13.80 -1.26 14.89
CA PHE A 230 -14.20 -0.20 13.98
C PHE A 230 -15.56 0.35 14.40
N TRP A 231 -15.63 1.66 14.59
CA TRP A 231 -16.90 2.39 14.61
C TRP A 231 -17.26 2.84 13.21
N LYS A 232 -18.53 2.71 12.83
CA LYS A 232 -19.09 3.26 11.59
C LYS A 232 -20.33 4.07 11.90
N HIS A 233 -20.24 5.38 11.72
CA HIS A 233 -21.31 6.34 11.96
C HIS A 233 -21.91 6.76 10.62
N LEU A 234 -23.23 6.70 10.53
CA LEU A 234 -24.01 7.13 9.38
C LEU A 234 -24.86 8.33 9.81
N THR A 235 -24.83 9.39 9.03
CA THR A 235 -25.75 10.53 9.15
C THR A 235 -26.60 10.60 7.89
N PHE A 236 -27.91 10.50 8.06
CA PHE A 236 -28.88 10.52 6.98
C PHE A 236 -29.29 11.97 6.65
N PRO A 237 -29.94 12.23 5.49
CA PRO A 237 -30.35 13.57 5.08
C PRO A 237 -31.31 14.30 6.04
N ASP A 238 -32.03 13.56 6.87
CA ASP A 238 -32.93 14.09 7.91
C ASP A 238 -32.23 14.27 9.27
N ASP A 239 -30.89 14.28 9.28
CA ASP A 239 -30.00 14.35 10.44
C ASP A 239 -30.12 13.16 11.41
N THR A 240 -30.93 12.13 11.10
CA THR A 240 -30.95 10.91 11.89
C THR A 240 -29.63 10.15 11.76
N LYS A 241 -29.27 9.41 12.81
CA LYS A 241 -27.98 8.72 12.88
C LYS A 241 -28.17 7.24 13.15
N LYS A 242 -27.31 6.43 12.54
CA LYS A 242 -27.09 5.02 12.88
C LYS A 242 -25.61 4.79 13.10
N CYS A 243 -25.27 4.08 14.17
CA CYS A 243 -23.88 3.78 14.48
C CYS A 243 -23.71 2.28 14.68
N PHE A 244 -22.60 1.75 14.20
CA PHE A 244 -22.28 0.34 14.29
C PHE A 244 -20.88 0.19 14.88
N TYR A 245 -20.71 -0.80 15.75
CA TYR A 245 -19.39 -1.17 16.27
C TYR A 245 -19.08 -2.61 15.90
N PHE A 246 -17.98 -2.82 15.18
CA PHE A 246 -17.48 -4.14 14.85
C PHE A 246 -16.15 -4.38 15.56
N PRO A 247 -16.05 -5.37 16.46
CA PRO A 247 -14.75 -5.86 16.89
C PRO A 247 -14.02 -6.45 15.67
N ASN A 248 -12.69 -6.31 15.61
CA ASN A 248 -11.87 -6.84 14.51
C ASN A 248 -11.61 -8.35 14.68
N GLU A 249 -12.69 -9.10 14.79
CA GLU A 249 -12.76 -10.53 15.05
C GLU A 249 -13.88 -11.15 14.20
N ASP A 250 -14.07 -12.47 14.32
CA ASP A 250 -15.13 -13.16 13.59
C ASP A 250 -16.50 -12.60 13.95
N ALA A 251 -17.24 -12.13 12.94
CA ALA A 251 -18.62 -11.76 13.12
C ALA A 251 -19.48 -13.01 13.34
N ILE A 252 -20.22 -13.04 14.45
CA ILE A 252 -21.09 -14.16 14.85
C ILE A 252 -22.58 -13.84 14.67
N TYR A 253 -22.89 -12.60 14.30
CA TYR A 253 -24.24 -12.10 14.06
C TYR A 253 -24.30 -11.40 12.69
N ASN A 254 -25.51 -11.16 12.19
CA ASN A 254 -25.70 -10.26 11.06
C ASN A 254 -25.36 -8.82 11.46
N TRP A 255 -24.95 -8.01 10.48
CA TRP A 255 -24.48 -6.63 10.66
C TRP A 255 -25.46 -5.73 11.42
N ASP A 256 -26.77 -5.98 11.31
CA ASP A 256 -27.81 -5.20 11.98
C ASP A 256 -27.75 -5.35 13.51
N ARG A 257 -27.26 -6.48 14.01
CA ARG A 257 -27.06 -6.72 15.45
C ARG A 257 -25.83 -6.02 16.02
N TYR A 258 -24.99 -5.45 15.16
CA TYR A 258 -23.87 -4.60 15.56
C TYR A 258 -24.26 -3.12 15.63
N GLU A 259 -25.53 -2.76 15.38
CA GLU A 259 -26.03 -1.41 15.63
C GLU A 259 -25.93 -1.08 17.13
N GLN A 260 -25.36 0.08 17.43
CA GLN A 260 -25.15 0.60 18.77
C GLN A 260 -25.68 2.02 18.88
N ASN A 261 -25.89 2.48 20.11
CA ASN A 261 -26.08 3.90 20.34
C ASN A 261 -24.84 4.67 19.87
N CYS A 262 -25.06 5.73 19.10
CA CYS A 262 -23.97 6.59 18.67
C CYS A 262 -23.26 7.17 19.90
N PRO A 263 -21.91 7.01 20.00
CA PRO A 263 -21.12 7.68 21.01
C PRO A 263 -21.41 9.18 21.04
N ARG A 264 -21.44 9.76 22.24
CA ARG A 264 -21.61 11.20 22.44
C ARG A 264 -20.33 11.95 22.13
#